data_AF-A0A6C0FBN1-F1
#
_entry.id   AF-A0A6C0FBN1-F1
#
_cell.length_a   1.000
_cell.length_b   1.000
_cell.length_c   1.000
_cell.angle_alpha   90.00
_cell.angle_beta   90.00
_cell.angle_gamma   90.00
#
_symmetry.space_group_name_H-M   'P 1'
#
loop_
_entity.id
_entity.type
_entity.pdbx_description
1 polymer ?
#
loop_
_entity_poly.entity_id
_entity_poly.type
_entity_poly.pdbx_seq_one_letter_code
_entity_poly.pdbx_strand_id
1 'polypeptide(L)'
;MISFHDLKNYIINDPLSDWFEKINQIYNTYECSEPTRFEIELREKKHSYKGNFIQFLMSSDYETHKDQEYEFVKTKIKEKQKCIFIRPILYHERYDMSVIPDFIIHRDIFKEIFNEVHMSDLPLYIVSDIVYQTVNFNKDMTDLINDNLLYYYKCKIYLCNEILGYNDYGILFAKEYRHKECILKKKSVVGRYVFDNDMRDKIQHALAWIDNLNQYYDEWLIYPEPTITELYPNMNIKTGPWYNEKKRLAEEIQEITLVWNISYHKRCLLHDKGIYTWQDSLLLNNIYPYEVKETERRRIQEKMIHMNRQSELKISPRRIKSREFINHIKDKTDSIVLDFESVINLEERSSYFNDEIRDEIPKICIIGCIDLKNNVFKDFTIRYLTLDEEEKIVRYWLQYLKRVVGNNIKIYHWSSAERVYIDYMKAQYPHLDYPNFTYVDLLSYFKSEPITIQGCFGYGLKEIVKMLYNHELIKNKWVDDTDGLEAMIEIIHKSEDALNKKIPIKRFTEIKKIIYYNYMDCKVIVDILEMLEKMI
;
A
#
# COMPACT_ATOMS: atom_id res chain seq x y z
N MET A 1 -30.76 10.41 6.70
CA MET A 1 -29.72 11.44 6.50
C MET A 1 -28.42 10.73 6.20
N ILE A 2 -27.86 10.99 5.03
CA ILE A 2 -26.62 10.33 4.58
C ILE A 2 -25.44 10.91 5.36
N SER A 3 -24.53 10.06 5.80
CA SER A 3 -23.23 10.49 6.31
C SER A 3 -22.24 10.55 5.15
N PHE A 4 -21.32 11.53 5.15
CA PHE A 4 -20.23 11.52 4.17
C PHE A 4 -19.42 10.20 4.17
N HIS A 5 -19.41 9.48 5.30
CA HIS A 5 -18.76 8.17 5.39
C HIS A 5 -19.35 7.14 4.40
N ASP A 6 -20.64 7.22 4.13
CA ASP A 6 -21.35 6.29 3.24
C ASP A 6 -20.83 6.39 1.80
N LEU A 7 -20.25 7.54 1.42
CA LEU A 7 -19.69 7.75 0.07
C LEU A 7 -18.31 7.11 -0.14
N LYS A 8 -17.68 6.57 0.93
CA LYS A 8 -16.27 6.21 0.95
C LYS A 8 -15.89 5.26 -0.18
N ASN A 9 -16.60 4.13 -0.30
CA ASN A 9 -16.24 3.06 -1.22
C ASN A 9 -16.38 3.49 -2.68
N TYR A 10 -17.45 4.23 -3.03
CA TYR A 10 -17.57 4.81 -4.37
C TYR A 10 -16.43 5.81 -4.68
N ILE A 11 -16.10 6.71 -3.74
CA ILE A 11 -15.03 7.71 -3.93
C ILE A 11 -13.68 7.04 -4.19
N ILE A 12 -13.38 5.93 -3.51
CA ILE A 12 -12.13 5.18 -3.69
C ILE A 12 -12.18 4.16 -4.84
N ASN A 13 -13.24 4.16 -5.65
CA ASN A 13 -13.45 3.24 -6.78
C ASN A 13 -13.63 1.77 -6.37
N ASP A 14 -14.37 1.53 -5.30
CA ASP A 14 -14.73 0.21 -4.77
C ASP A 14 -16.23 0.00 -4.47
N PRO A 15 -17.18 0.50 -5.29
CA PRO A 15 -18.61 0.43 -4.96
C PRO A 15 -19.16 -0.99 -4.79
N LEU A 16 -18.57 -2.00 -5.45
CA LEU A 16 -18.93 -3.41 -5.25
C LEU A 16 -18.84 -3.85 -3.77
N SER A 17 -17.94 -3.26 -2.97
CA SER A 17 -17.88 -3.54 -1.53
C SER A 17 -19.14 -3.08 -0.78
N ASP A 18 -19.78 -1.98 -1.19
CA ASP A 18 -21.06 -1.53 -0.60
C ASP A 18 -22.18 -2.52 -0.95
N TRP A 19 -22.17 -3.04 -2.17
CA TRP A 19 -23.16 -4.03 -2.61
C TRP A 19 -23.01 -5.36 -1.87
N PHE A 20 -21.79 -5.87 -1.72
CA PHE A 20 -21.54 -7.08 -0.92
C PHE A 20 -21.98 -6.89 0.53
N GLU A 21 -21.66 -5.75 1.13
CA GLU A 21 -22.10 -5.41 2.48
C GLU A 21 -23.63 -5.45 2.58
N LYS A 22 -24.33 -4.77 1.66
CA LYS A 22 -25.80 -4.69 1.64
C LYS A 22 -26.46 -6.05 1.45
N ILE A 23 -26.03 -6.82 0.45
CA ILE A 23 -26.60 -8.13 0.13
C ILE A 23 -26.31 -9.13 1.25
N ASN A 24 -25.09 -9.14 1.79
CA ASN A 24 -24.73 -10.05 2.85
C ASN A 24 -25.48 -9.77 4.16
N GLN A 25 -25.73 -8.49 4.48
CA GLN A 25 -26.58 -8.13 5.63
C GLN A 25 -28.01 -8.68 5.53
N ILE A 26 -28.53 -8.85 4.30
CA ILE A 26 -29.91 -9.28 4.07
C ILE A 26 -30.02 -10.80 3.93
N TYR A 27 -29.09 -11.41 3.18
CA TYR A 27 -29.19 -12.81 2.78
C TYR A 27 -28.11 -13.72 3.40
N ASN A 28 -27.04 -13.15 3.96
CA ASN A 28 -25.92 -13.89 4.56
C ASN A 28 -25.30 -14.92 3.61
N THR A 29 -25.04 -14.51 2.36
CA THR A 29 -24.60 -15.38 1.26
C THR A 29 -23.12 -15.27 0.91
N TYR A 30 -22.39 -14.32 1.50
CA TYR A 30 -21.00 -14.02 1.16
C TYR A 30 -20.08 -14.02 2.39
N GLU A 31 -18.81 -14.33 2.18
CA GLU A 31 -17.85 -14.42 3.27
C GLU A 31 -17.07 -13.12 3.44
N CYS A 32 -17.34 -12.44 4.56
CA CYS A 32 -16.60 -11.26 4.99
C CYS A 32 -15.32 -11.70 5.69
N SER A 33 -14.19 -11.09 5.32
CA SER A 33 -12.90 -11.42 5.94
C SER A 33 -12.73 -10.62 7.24
N GLU A 34 -12.32 -11.31 8.30
CA GLU A 34 -11.93 -10.67 9.57
C GLU A 34 -10.65 -9.83 9.37
N PRO A 35 -10.51 -8.71 10.11
CA PRO A 35 -9.33 -7.88 10.01
C PRO A 35 -8.09 -8.62 10.52
N THR A 36 -6.95 -8.40 9.87
CA THR A 36 -5.69 -9.00 10.29
C THR A 36 -5.14 -8.33 11.56
N ARG A 37 -4.15 -8.94 12.23
CA ARG A 37 -3.53 -8.34 13.42
C ARG A 37 -2.85 -7.02 13.08
N PHE A 38 -2.22 -6.93 11.91
CA PHE A 38 -1.67 -5.69 11.39
C PHE A 38 -2.73 -4.62 11.19
N GLU A 39 -3.89 -4.95 10.63
CA GLU A 39 -4.97 -3.97 10.45
C GLU A 39 -5.52 -3.47 11.79
N ILE A 40 -5.61 -4.35 12.80
CA ILE A 40 -6.02 -3.98 14.16
C ILE A 40 -5.00 -3.02 14.79
N GLU A 41 -3.72 -3.38 14.79
CA GLU A 41 -2.64 -2.53 15.32
C GLU A 41 -2.62 -1.16 14.62
N LEU A 42 -2.75 -1.15 13.29
CA LEU A 42 -2.77 0.07 12.50
C LEU A 42 -3.96 0.98 12.88
N ARG A 43 -5.13 0.39 13.16
CA ARG A 43 -6.32 1.14 13.64
C ARG A 43 -6.07 1.74 15.01
N GLU A 44 -5.46 0.99 15.94
CA GLU A 44 -5.13 1.47 17.28
C GLU A 44 -4.12 2.61 17.24
N LYS A 45 -3.04 2.46 16.46
CA LYS A 45 -2.04 3.51 16.26
C LYS A 45 -2.63 4.76 15.60
N LYS A 46 -3.48 4.59 14.58
CA LYS A 46 -4.22 5.71 13.97
C LYS A 46 -5.11 6.41 15.00
N HIS A 47 -5.82 5.66 15.83
CA HIS A 47 -6.68 6.22 16.87
C HIS A 47 -5.86 7.00 17.90
N SER A 48 -4.77 6.43 18.39
CA SER A 48 -3.85 7.07 19.35
C SER A 48 -3.25 8.36 18.77
N TYR A 49 -2.70 8.31 17.55
CA TYR A 49 -2.13 9.48 16.88
C TYR A 49 -3.12 10.64 16.79
N LYS A 50 -4.34 10.35 16.31
CA LYS A 50 -5.40 11.34 16.18
C LYS A 50 -5.88 11.84 17.55
N GLY A 51 -6.03 10.94 18.52
CA GLY A 51 -6.39 11.28 19.90
C GLY A 51 -5.40 12.25 20.53
N ASN A 52 -4.10 11.99 20.41
CA ASN A 52 -3.04 12.85 20.93
C ASN A 52 -3.06 14.24 20.29
N PHE A 53 -3.26 14.31 18.97
CA PHE A 53 -3.36 15.58 18.25
C PHE A 53 -4.57 16.40 18.73
N ILE A 54 -5.74 15.77 18.84
CA ILE A 54 -6.96 16.44 19.32
C ILE A 54 -6.83 16.86 20.78
N GLN A 55 -6.24 16.00 21.62
CA GLN A 55 -6.01 16.31 23.03
C GLN A 55 -5.12 17.54 23.19
N PHE A 56 -4.09 17.68 22.35
CA PHE A 56 -3.26 18.88 22.34
C PHE A 56 -4.08 20.14 22.05
N LEU A 57 -4.90 20.13 20.99
CA LEU A 57 -5.77 21.27 20.65
C LEU A 57 -6.74 21.61 21.79
N MET A 58 -7.34 20.59 22.41
CA MET A 58 -8.27 20.77 23.54
C MET A 58 -7.60 21.29 24.81
N SER A 59 -6.30 21.04 24.99
CA SER A 59 -5.51 21.52 26.13
C SER A 59 -4.98 22.94 25.99
N SER A 60 -5.22 23.58 24.84
CA SER A 60 -4.82 24.97 24.62
C SER A 60 -5.70 25.95 25.42
N ASP A 61 -5.19 27.16 25.66
CA ASP A 61 -5.92 28.22 26.40
C ASP A 61 -7.06 28.86 25.59
N TYR A 62 -7.34 28.36 24.38
CA TYR A 62 -8.39 28.91 23.52
C TYR A 62 -9.74 28.25 23.78
N GLU A 63 -10.80 29.02 23.59
CA GLU A 63 -12.16 28.52 23.65
C GLU A 63 -12.34 27.38 22.63
N THR A 64 -12.68 26.20 23.15
CA THR A 64 -12.79 24.97 22.36
C THR A 64 -14.15 24.33 22.57
N HIS A 65 -14.84 24.02 21.48
CA HIS A 65 -16.14 23.36 21.49
C HIS A 65 -16.06 22.00 20.81
N LYS A 66 -16.50 20.95 21.50
CA LYS A 66 -16.40 19.56 21.02
C LYS A 66 -17.77 18.99 20.66
N ASP A 67 -17.83 18.23 19.57
CA ASP A 67 -19.01 17.46 19.13
C ASP A 67 -20.29 18.33 19.07
N GLN A 68 -20.16 19.57 18.57
CA GLN A 68 -21.28 20.51 18.49
C GLN A 68 -22.11 20.35 17.21
N GLU A 69 -23.41 20.64 17.33
CA GLU A 69 -24.37 20.65 16.23
C GLU A 69 -24.15 21.80 15.24
N TYR A 70 -24.61 21.62 14.00
CA TYR A 70 -24.37 22.55 12.90
C TYR A 70 -24.84 23.97 13.17
N GLU A 71 -26.03 24.18 13.75
CA GLU A 71 -26.56 25.53 14.00
C GLU A 71 -25.74 26.32 15.03
N PHE A 72 -25.18 25.64 16.03
CA PHE A 72 -24.24 26.26 16.96
C PHE A 72 -22.96 26.68 16.24
N VAL A 73 -22.36 25.78 15.47
CA VAL A 73 -21.12 26.03 14.71
C VAL A 73 -21.32 27.17 13.70
N LYS A 74 -22.42 27.13 12.95
CA LYS A 74 -22.83 28.14 11.96
C LYS A 74 -22.99 29.51 12.60
N THR A 75 -23.61 29.59 13.77
CA THR A 75 -23.79 30.85 14.52
C THR A 75 -22.44 31.44 14.91
N LYS A 76 -21.57 30.62 15.52
CA LYS A 76 -20.26 31.04 16.00
C LYS A 76 -19.30 31.48 14.89
N ILE A 77 -19.34 30.78 13.75
CA ILE A 77 -18.59 31.15 12.54
C ILE A 77 -19.10 32.47 11.95
N LYS A 78 -20.43 32.67 11.89
CA LYS A 78 -21.03 33.95 11.45
C LYS A 78 -20.64 35.12 12.36
N GLU A 79 -20.57 34.88 13.66
CA GLU A 79 -20.10 35.83 14.68
C GLU A 79 -18.58 36.10 14.61
N LYS A 80 -17.84 35.35 13.79
CA LYS A 80 -16.37 35.40 13.68
C LYS A 80 -15.67 35.15 15.02
N GLN A 81 -16.25 34.30 15.85
CA GLN A 81 -15.68 33.97 17.16
C GLN A 81 -14.33 33.26 17.03
N LYS A 82 -13.33 33.76 17.78
CA LYS A 82 -11.99 33.15 17.87
C LYS A 82 -12.05 31.91 18.75
N CYS A 83 -12.29 30.75 18.15
CA CYS A 83 -12.42 29.46 18.83
C CYS A 83 -11.91 28.28 17.98
N ILE A 84 -11.82 27.10 18.61
CA ILE A 84 -11.55 25.80 17.98
C ILE A 84 -12.81 24.95 18.09
N PHE A 85 -13.23 24.31 17.00
CA PHE A 85 -14.25 23.27 17.02
C PHE A 85 -13.57 21.91 16.82
N ILE A 86 -13.85 20.95 17.69
CA ILE A 86 -13.39 19.58 17.60
C ILE A 86 -14.55 18.70 17.19
N ARG A 87 -14.42 17.98 16.08
CA ARG A 87 -15.48 17.13 15.50
C ARG A 87 -16.86 17.81 15.38
N PRO A 88 -16.94 19.07 14.89
CA PRO A 88 -18.24 19.70 14.68
C PRO A 88 -19.05 18.96 13.61
N ILE A 89 -20.38 18.92 13.77
CA ILE A 89 -21.27 18.46 12.71
C ILE A 89 -21.50 19.64 11.76
N LEU A 90 -21.18 19.44 10.48
CA LEU A 90 -21.57 20.35 9.40
C LEU A 90 -22.67 19.71 8.58
N TYR A 91 -23.56 20.54 8.03
CA TYR A 91 -24.66 20.08 7.19
C TYR A 91 -24.63 20.78 5.83
N HIS A 92 -24.68 20.00 4.76
CA HIS A 92 -24.72 20.49 3.39
C HIS A 92 -26.15 20.45 2.86
N GLU A 93 -26.82 21.61 2.87
CA GLU A 93 -28.26 21.74 2.56
C GLU A 93 -28.64 21.15 1.20
N ARG A 94 -27.82 21.36 0.15
CA ARG A 94 -28.11 20.86 -1.21
C ARG A 94 -28.06 19.33 -1.33
N TYR A 95 -27.25 18.67 -0.51
CA TYR A 95 -27.04 17.22 -0.59
C TYR A 95 -27.73 16.46 0.54
N ASP A 96 -28.44 17.15 1.45
CA ASP A 96 -29.05 16.56 2.67
C ASP A 96 -28.09 15.60 3.39
N MET A 97 -26.89 16.09 3.65
CA MET A 97 -25.77 15.28 4.15
C MET A 97 -25.08 15.94 5.33
N SER A 98 -24.73 15.10 6.31
CA SER A 98 -23.85 15.49 7.41
C SER A 98 -22.39 15.18 7.10
N VAL A 99 -21.50 16.10 7.47
CA VAL A 99 -20.05 15.98 7.31
C VAL A 99 -19.39 16.38 8.62
N ILE A 100 -18.50 15.54 9.14
CA ILE A 100 -17.84 15.76 10.43
C ILE A 100 -16.33 15.83 10.21
N PRO A 101 -15.72 17.02 9.99
CA PRO A 101 -14.26 17.16 9.98
C PRO A 101 -13.67 16.91 11.37
N ASP A 102 -12.36 16.66 11.46
CA ASP A 102 -11.72 16.45 12.75
C ASP A 102 -11.65 17.72 13.60
N PHE A 103 -11.39 18.86 12.95
CA PHE A 103 -11.51 20.14 13.60
C PHE A 103 -11.74 21.30 12.61
N ILE A 104 -12.23 22.42 13.15
CA ILE A 104 -12.23 23.73 12.51
C ILE A 104 -11.53 24.70 13.46
N ILE A 105 -10.55 25.45 12.96
CA ILE A 105 -9.75 26.35 13.79
C ILE A 105 -9.75 27.76 13.20
N HIS A 106 -9.95 28.76 14.06
CA HIS A 106 -9.82 30.16 13.66
C HIS A 106 -8.37 30.48 13.23
N ARG A 107 -8.20 31.23 12.14
CA ARG A 107 -6.91 31.54 11.51
C ARG A 107 -5.85 32.05 12.49
N ASP A 108 -6.23 32.96 13.37
CA ASP A 108 -5.28 33.58 14.30
C ASP A 108 -4.78 32.54 15.33
N ILE A 109 -5.65 31.64 15.78
CA ILE A 109 -5.25 30.51 16.64
C ILE A 109 -4.34 29.56 15.87
N PHE A 110 -4.67 29.25 14.61
CA PHE A 110 -3.82 28.42 13.76
C PHE A 110 -2.41 28.99 13.65
N LYS A 111 -2.27 30.30 13.42
CA LYS A 111 -0.95 30.96 13.31
C LYS A 111 -0.18 30.96 14.63
N GLU A 112 -0.87 30.95 15.76
CA GLU A 112 -0.24 30.87 17.09
C GLU A 112 0.23 29.44 17.39
N ILE A 113 -0.60 28.42 17.14
CA ILE A 113 -0.29 27.00 17.40
C ILE A 113 0.71 26.44 16.36
N PHE A 114 0.50 26.71 15.08
CA PHE A 114 1.31 26.21 13.96
C PHE A 114 2.18 27.33 13.39
N ASN A 115 2.91 28.03 14.26
CA ASN A 115 3.67 29.25 13.95
C ASN A 115 4.78 29.09 12.90
N GLU A 116 5.28 27.88 12.68
CA GLU A 116 6.26 27.55 11.64
C GLU A 116 5.62 27.28 10.26
N VAL A 117 4.29 27.17 10.18
CA VAL A 117 3.56 26.98 8.92
C VAL A 117 3.30 28.34 8.29
N HIS A 118 4.08 28.68 7.26
CA HIS A 118 3.98 29.96 6.58
C HIS A 118 3.02 29.90 5.38
N MET A 119 1.79 30.41 5.59
CA MET A 119 0.78 30.57 4.54
C MET A 119 0.19 31.98 4.59
N SER A 120 0.26 32.72 3.47
CA SER A 120 -0.20 34.11 3.39
C SER A 120 -1.71 34.24 3.19
N ASP A 121 -2.35 33.23 2.59
CA ASP A 121 -3.70 33.25 2.06
C ASP A 121 -4.69 32.37 2.85
N LEU A 122 -4.54 32.31 4.18
CA LEU A 122 -5.40 31.48 5.04
C LEU A 122 -6.84 32.03 5.13
N PRO A 123 -7.87 31.18 4.96
CA PRO A 123 -9.25 31.55 5.26
C PRO A 123 -9.42 31.89 6.75
N LEU A 124 -10.52 32.56 7.12
CA LEU A 124 -10.78 32.93 8.53
C LEU A 124 -10.95 31.68 9.41
N TYR A 125 -11.60 30.65 8.88
CA TYR A 125 -11.73 29.34 9.52
C TYR A 125 -11.11 28.28 8.63
N ILE A 126 -10.24 27.47 9.24
CA ILE A 126 -9.51 26.40 8.56
C ILE A 126 -10.13 25.09 9.02
N VAL A 127 -10.75 24.36 8.10
CA VAL A 127 -11.30 23.02 8.35
C VAL A 127 -10.30 21.97 7.89
N SER A 128 -10.10 20.93 8.70
CA SER A 128 -9.11 19.90 8.39
C SER A 128 -9.41 18.55 9.03
N ASP A 129 -8.83 17.52 8.43
CA ASP A 129 -8.77 16.16 8.94
C ASP A 129 -7.31 15.78 9.26
N ILE A 130 -7.17 14.92 10.28
CA ILE A 130 -5.89 14.36 10.72
C ILE A 130 -5.76 12.98 10.09
N VAL A 131 -4.85 12.86 9.11
CA VAL A 131 -4.66 11.68 8.29
C VAL A 131 -3.42 10.92 8.77
N TYR A 132 -3.62 9.69 9.24
CA TYR A 132 -2.54 8.77 9.60
C TYR A 132 -1.98 8.09 8.34
N GLN A 133 -1.28 8.87 7.52
CA GLN A 133 -0.65 8.44 6.27
C GLN A 133 0.56 9.33 5.98
N THR A 134 1.59 8.77 5.35
CA THR A 134 2.66 9.56 4.74
C THR A 134 2.17 10.07 3.38
N VAL A 135 2.05 11.39 3.22
CA VAL A 135 1.55 12.00 1.98
C VAL A 135 2.70 12.54 1.13
N ASN A 136 2.56 12.43 -0.20
CA ASN A 136 3.56 12.90 -1.14
C ASN A 136 3.04 14.15 -1.86
N PHE A 137 3.83 15.22 -1.87
CA PHE A 137 3.57 16.37 -2.72
C PHE A 137 3.88 16.05 -4.18
N ASN A 138 3.16 16.68 -5.09
CA ASN A 138 3.52 16.73 -6.50
C ASN A 138 4.86 17.47 -6.69
N LYS A 139 5.36 17.49 -7.93
CA LYS A 139 6.65 18.09 -8.27
C LYS A 139 6.78 19.55 -7.80
N ASP A 140 5.69 20.31 -7.88
CA ASP A 140 5.65 21.76 -7.62
C ASP A 140 5.18 22.12 -6.21
N MET A 141 4.91 21.12 -5.36
CA MET A 141 4.34 21.27 -4.00
C MET A 141 3.02 22.04 -3.95
N THR A 142 2.26 22.04 -5.04
CA THR A 142 0.95 22.70 -5.15
C THR A 142 -0.22 21.78 -4.81
N ASP A 143 0.02 20.46 -4.83
CA ASP A 143 -0.99 19.43 -4.59
C ASP A 143 -0.35 18.19 -3.94
N LEU A 144 -1.19 17.35 -3.35
CA LEU A 144 -0.86 16.03 -2.85
C LEU A 144 -1.18 14.96 -3.91
N ILE A 145 -0.26 14.03 -4.14
CA ILE A 145 -0.50 12.90 -5.03
C ILE A 145 -1.52 11.97 -4.38
N ASN A 146 -2.63 11.70 -5.08
CA ASN A 146 -3.69 10.82 -4.59
C ASN A 146 -3.15 9.40 -4.43
N ASP A 147 -3.31 8.85 -3.23
CA ASP A 147 -2.98 7.47 -2.90
C ASP A 147 -3.88 6.97 -1.77
N ASN A 148 -4.31 5.71 -1.86
CA ASN A 148 -5.19 5.07 -0.89
C ASN A 148 -6.47 5.89 -0.60
N LEU A 149 -6.67 6.28 0.67
CA LEU A 149 -7.85 7.02 1.13
C LEU A 149 -7.70 8.55 0.99
N LEU A 150 -6.55 9.05 0.50
CA LEU A 150 -6.28 10.49 0.50
C LEU A 150 -7.32 11.27 -0.30
N TYR A 151 -7.75 10.74 -1.45
CA TYR A 151 -8.76 11.41 -2.29
C TYR A 151 -10.13 11.49 -1.60
N TYR A 152 -10.50 10.48 -0.79
CA TYR A 152 -11.69 10.54 0.07
C TYR A 152 -11.60 11.68 1.09
N TYR A 153 -10.46 11.83 1.78
CA TYR A 153 -10.26 12.96 2.70
C TYR A 153 -10.27 14.30 1.97
N LYS A 154 -9.72 14.36 0.75
CA LYS A 154 -9.77 15.57 -0.07
C LYS A 154 -11.20 16.00 -0.38
N CYS A 155 -12.03 15.06 -0.83
CA CYS A 155 -13.46 15.28 -1.11
C CYS A 155 -14.23 15.71 0.15
N LYS A 156 -13.92 15.11 1.31
CA LYS A 156 -14.54 15.48 2.59
C LYS A 156 -14.27 16.94 2.94
N ILE A 157 -13.00 17.34 2.88
CA ILE A 157 -12.58 18.70 3.21
C ILE A 157 -13.03 19.71 2.15
N TYR A 158 -13.11 19.31 0.87
CA TYR A 158 -13.77 20.10 -0.17
C TYR A 158 -15.21 20.45 0.24
N LEU A 159 -16.02 19.44 0.59
CA LEU A 159 -17.42 19.65 0.97
C LEU A 159 -17.55 20.50 2.24
N CYS A 160 -16.70 20.27 3.24
CA CYS A 160 -16.64 21.13 4.42
C CYS A 160 -16.36 22.60 4.07
N ASN A 161 -15.43 22.86 3.14
CA ASN A 161 -15.10 24.22 2.72
C ASN A 161 -16.25 24.85 1.93
N GLU A 162 -16.95 24.12 1.06
CA GLU A 162 -18.16 24.61 0.39
C GLU A 162 -19.22 25.05 1.40
N ILE A 163 -19.44 24.30 2.51
CA ILE A 163 -20.37 24.69 3.59
C ILE A 163 -19.94 26.01 4.27
N LEU A 164 -18.63 26.21 4.44
CA LEU A 164 -18.07 27.43 5.05
C LEU A 164 -17.94 28.60 4.07
N GLY A 165 -18.21 28.39 2.78
CA GLY A 165 -18.10 29.41 1.72
C GLY A 165 -16.68 29.64 1.20
N TYR A 166 -15.78 28.65 1.31
CA TYR A 166 -14.42 28.69 0.78
C TYR A 166 -14.27 27.69 -0.37
N ASN A 167 -13.60 28.08 -1.47
CA ASN A 167 -13.60 27.29 -2.71
C ASN A 167 -12.22 27.14 -3.39
N ASP A 168 -11.13 27.61 -2.77
CA ASP A 168 -9.83 27.68 -3.46
C ASP A 168 -8.99 26.40 -3.25
N TYR A 169 -8.84 25.95 -2.00
CA TYR A 169 -7.95 24.85 -1.63
C TYR A 169 -8.31 24.24 -0.28
N GLY A 170 -7.84 23.01 -0.05
CA GLY A 170 -7.98 22.29 1.22
C GLY A 170 -6.65 22.17 1.97
N ILE A 171 -6.74 21.97 3.29
CA ILE A 171 -5.62 21.69 4.18
C ILE A 171 -5.88 20.36 4.91
N LEU A 172 -4.88 19.48 4.95
CA LEU A 172 -4.87 18.24 5.73
C LEU A 172 -3.64 18.16 6.64
N PHE A 173 -3.79 17.50 7.79
CA PHE A 173 -2.69 17.21 8.70
C PHE A 173 -2.28 15.74 8.58
N ALA A 174 -1.17 15.45 7.91
CA ALA A 174 -0.67 14.11 7.69
C ALA A 174 0.29 13.63 8.79
N LYS A 175 0.50 12.30 8.86
CA LYS A 175 1.50 11.67 9.74
C LYS A 175 2.91 12.13 9.36
N GLU A 176 3.20 12.16 8.07
CA GLU A 176 4.48 12.58 7.50
C GLU A 176 4.27 13.19 6.11
N TYR A 177 5.20 14.02 5.68
CA TYR A 177 5.18 14.67 4.37
C TYR A 177 6.46 14.38 3.61
N ARG A 178 6.31 14.06 2.33
CA ARG A 178 7.43 13.82 1.42
C ARG A 178 7.34 14.70 0.18
N HIS A 179 8.50 15.11 -0.30
CA HIS A 179 8.64 15.70 -1.63
C HIS A 179 9.84 15.03 -2.31
N LYS A 180 9.56 14.35 -3.42
CA LYS A 180 10.54 13.45 -4.05
C LYS A 180 11.02 12.42 -3.00
N GLU A 181 12.33 12.22 -2.87
CA GLU A 181 12.92 11.28 -1.92
C GLU A 181 13.11 11.86 -0.50
N CYS A 182 12.74 13.12 -0.26
CA CYS A 182 12.99 13.81 1.00
C CYS A 182 11.77 13.82 1.91
N ILE A 183 11.99 13.55 3.20
CA ILE A 183 11.00 13.81 4.27
C ILE A 183 11.09 15.30 4.63
N LEU A 184 9.94 15.98 4.68
CA LEU A 184 9.85 17.40 5.03
C LEU A 184 9.75 17.59 6.55
N LYS A 185 10.23 18.74 7.04
CA LYS A 185 10.06 19.13 8.46
C LYS A 185 8.58 19.33 8.76
N LYS A 186 8.00 18.44 9.56
CA LYS A 186 6.56 18.41 9.82
C LYS A 186 6.01 19.74 10.34
N LYS A 187 6.67 20.37 11.32
CA LYS A 187 6.26 21.65 11.91
C LYS A 187 6.06 22.79 10.91
N SER A 188 6.78 22.78 9.78
CA SER A 188 6.74 23.86 8.81
C SER A 188 5.84 23.58 7.60
N VAL A 189 5.10 22.47 7.59
CA VAL A 189 4.31 22.06 6.42
C VAL A 189 2.95 21.51 6.83
N VAL A 190 1.95 21.75 6.00
CA VAL A 190 0.64 21.10 6.04
C VAL A 190 0.28 20.63 4.64
N GLY A 191 -0.58 19.62 4.53
CA GLY A 191 -1.00 19.05 3.26
C GLY A 191 -1.96 19.97 2.53
N ARG A 192 -1.43 20.88 1.71
CA ARG A 192 -2.23 21.78 0.86
C ARG A 192 -2.51 21.13 -0.50
N TYR A 193 -3.75 21.27 -0.98
CA TYR A 193 -4.15 20.83 -2.32
C TYR A 193 -5.28 21.70 -2.88
N VAL A 194 -5.37 21.78 -4.21
CA VAL A 194 -6.36 22.62 -4.91
C VAL A 194 -7.67 21.85 -5.06
N PHE A 195 -8.79 22.58 -4.99
CA PHE A 195 -10.10 22.00 -5.31
C PHE A 195 -10.35 22.00 -6.81
N ASP A 196 -10.98 20.94 -7.30
CA ASP A 196 -11.34 20.80 -8.71
C ASP A 196 -12.78 20.30 -8.88
N ASN A 197 -13.28 20.36 -10.12
CA ASN A 197 -14.63 19.90 -10.44
C ASN A 197 -14.76 18.36 -10.34
N ASP A 198 -13.66 17.62 -10.47
CA ASP A 198 -13.67 16.15 -10.36
C ASP A 198 -14.12 15.71 -8.96
N MET A 199 -13.69 16.41 -7.90
CA MET A 199 -14.16 16.16 -6.53
C MET A 199 -15.69 16.32 -6.41
N ARG A 200 -16.25 17.38 -7.01
CA ARG A 200 -17.70 17.62 -7.01
C ARG A 200 -18.45 16.52 -7.74
N ASP A 201 -18.00 16.20 -8.95
CA ASP A 201 -18.63 15.18 -9.78
C ASP A 201 -18.57 13.81 -9.10
N LYS A 202 -17.43 13.49 -8.45
CA LYS A 202 -17.28 12.25 -7.68
C LYS A 202 -18.25 12.16 -6.51
N ILE A 203 -18.44 13.25 -5.76
CA ILE A 203 -19.41 13.29 -4.64
C ILE A 203 -20.84 13.09 -5.15
N GLN A 204 -21.21 13.73 -6.25
CA GLN A 204 -22.55 13.60 -6.84
C GLN A 204 -22.81 12.18 -7.34
N HIS A 205 -21.84 11.57 -8.02
CA HIS A 205 -21.96 10.18 -8.45
C HIS A 205 -22.00 9.21 -7.25
N ALA A 206 -21.25 9.48 -6.18
CA ALA A 206 -21.31 8.67 -4.96
C ALA A 206 -22.68 8.77 -4.27
N LEU A 207 -23.30 9.95 -4.24
CA LEU A 207 -24.66 10.14 -3.73
C LEU A 207 -25.67 9.33 -4.56
N ALA A 208 -25.62 9.48 -5.89
CA ALA A 208 -26.48 8.72 -6.80
C ALA A 208 -26.29 7.20 -6.64
N TRP A 209 -25.06 6.75 -6.40
CA TRP A 209 -24.77 5.34 -6.10
C TRP A 209 -25.49 4.86 -4.84
N ILE A 210 -25.45 5.62 -3.74
CA ILE A 210 -26.13 5.23 -2.49
C ILE A 210 -27.65 5.19 -2.67
N ASP A 211 -28.24 6.16 -3.38
CA ASP A 211 -29.67 6.15 -3.69
C ASP A 211 -30.05 4.91 -4.50
N ASN A 212 -29.29 4.65 -5.58
CA ASN A 212 -29.50 3.49 -6.44
C ASN A 212 -29.30 2.17 -5.68
N LEU A 213 -28.26 2.06 -4.84
CA LEU A 213 -27.99 0.87 -4.05
C LEU A 213 -29.14 0.58 -3.10
N ASN A 214 -29.68 1.59 -2.43
CA ASN A 214 -30.80 1.38 -1.52
C ASN A 214 -32.09 0.96 -2.24
N GLN A 215 -32.27 1.36 -3.49
CA GLN A 215 -33.47 1.08 -4.27
C GLN A 215 -33.40 -0.24 -5.05
N TYR A 216 -32.25 -0.55 -5.66
CA TYR A 216 -32.12 -1.57 -6.70
C TYR A 216 -31.11 -2.69 -6.39
N TYR A 217 -30.52 -2.74 -5.18
CA TYR A 217 -29.47 -3.73 -4.86
C TYR A 217 -29.82 -5.17 -5.22
N ASP A 218 -31.10 -5.56 -5.04
CA ASP A 218 -31.62 -6.92 -5.25
C ASP A 218 -31.92 -7.23 -6.73
N GLU A 219 -32.06 -6.20 -7.56
CA GLU A 219 -32.26 -6.33 -9.01
C GLU A 219 -30.93 -6.51 -9.77
N TRP A 220 -29.82 -6.11 -9.15
CA TRP A 220 -28.51 -6.22 -9.76
C TRP A 220 -27.90 -7.59 -9.56
N LEU A 221 -27.35 -8.13 -10.63
CA LEU A 221 -26.71 -9.44 -10.64
C LEU A 221 -25.22 -9.26 -10.91
N ILE A 222 -24.40 -10.12 -10.31
CA ILE A 222 -22.96 -10.21 -10.57
C ILE A 222 -22.61 -11.37 -11.52
N TYR A 223 -23.57 -12.26 -11.78
CA TYR A 223 -23.42 -13.45 -12.63
C TYR A 223 -24.54 -13.56 -13.67
N PRO A 224 -24.24 -14.09 -14.88
CA PRO A 224 -22.91 -14.52 -15.36
C PRO A 224 -21.96 -13.34 -15.63
N GLU A 225 -22.50 -12.12 -15.68
CA GLU A 225 -21.76 -10.87 -15.74
C GLU A 225 -22.45 -9.81 -14.86
N PRO A 226 -21.71 -8.82 -14.35
CA PRO A 226 -22.32 -7.73 -13.60
C PRO A 226 -23.25 -6.86 -14.44
N THR A 227 -24.46 -6.60 -13.94
CA THR A 227 -25.49 -5.83 -14.66
C THR A 227 -25.17 -4.35 -14.82
N ILE A 228 -24.27 -3.82 -13.98
CA ILE A 228 -23.81 -2.41 -14.00
C ILE A 228 -22.31 -2.33 -13.76
N THR A 229 -21.68 -1.26 -14.26
CA THR A 229 -20.22 -1.05 -14.22
C THR A 229 -19.64 -1.03 -12.80
N GLU A 230 -20.40 -0.52 -11.83
CA GLU A 230 -20.03 -0.43 -10.41
C GLU A 230 -19.86 -1.80 -9.75
N LEU A 231 -20.53 -2.84 -10.27
CA LEU A 231 -20.43 -4.19 -9.73
C LEU A 231 -19.25 -4.99 -10.33
N TYR A 232 -18.48 -4.42 -11.25
CA TYR A 232 -17.24 -5.04 -11.69
C TYR A 232 -16.12 -4.81 -10.66
N PRO A 233 -15.45 -5.88 -10.20
CA PRO A 233 -14.41 -5.78 -9.18
C PRO A 233 -13.22 -4.95 -9.65
N ASN A 234 -12.67 -4.14 -8.74
CA ASN A 234 -11.45 -3.38 -8.96
C ASN A 234 -10.27 -4.07 -8.25
N MET A 235 -9.54 -4.91 -8.98
CA MET A 235 -8.41 -5.70 -8.45
C MET A 235 -7.15 -4.87 -8.19
N ASN A 236 -7.19 -3.55 -8.44
CA ASN A 236 -6.18 -2.64 -7.92
C ASN A 236 -6.32 -2.39 -6.41
N ILE A 237 -7.50 -2.68 -5.81
CA ILE A 237 -7.75 -2.54 -4.38
C ILE A 237 -7.63 -3.90 -3.72
N LYS A 238 -6.52 -4.11 -3.01
CA LYS A 238 -6.15 -5.40 -2.40
C LYS A 238 -6.37 -5.47 -0.89
N THR A 239 -7.24 -4.60 -0.38
CA THR A 239 -7.51 -4.45 1.05
C THR A 239 -9.01 -4.45 1.30
N GLY A 240 -9.37 -4.64 2.57
CA GLY A 240 -10.76 -4.62 3.04
C GLY A 240 -11.42 -5.99 3.08
N PRO A 241 -12.55 -6.08 3.79
CA PRO A 241 -13.20 -7.35 4.14
C PRO A 241 -13.68 -8.18 2.95
N TRP A 242 -14.06 -7.49 1.86
CA TRP A 242 -14.64 -8.10 0.66
C TRP A 242 -13.61 -8.46 -0.41
N TYR A 243 -12.31 -8.32 -0.13
CA TYR A 243 -11.27 -8.58 -1.14
C TYR A 243 -11.33 -9.99 -1.73
N ASN A 244 -11.52 -11.01 -0.89
CA ASN A 244 -11.57 -12.41 -1.34
C ASN A 244 -12.77 -12.67 -2.26
N GLU A 245 -13.93 -12.11 -1.94
CA GLU A 245 -15.15 -12.20 -2.74
C GLU A 245 -15.01 -11.47 -4.08
N LYS A 246 -14.47 -10.24 -4.06
CA LYS A 246 -14.14 -9.49 -5.28
C LYS A 246 -13.16 -10.25 -6.16
N LYS A 247 -12.15 -10.88 -5.57
CA LYS A 247 -11.16 -11.68 -6.28
C LYS A 247 -11.80 -12.91 -6.93
N ARG A 248 -12.66 -13.63 -6.22
CA ARG A 248 -13.40 -14.78 -6.75
C ARG A 248 -14.24 -14.36 -7.97
N LEU A 249 -15.01 -13.28 -7.83
CA LEU A 249 -15.81 -12.75 -8.93
C LEU A 249 -14.91 -12.35 -10.12
N ALA A 250 -13.81 -11.64 -9.86
CA ALA A 250 -12.89 -11.18 -10.91
C ALA A 250 -12.29 -12.34 -11.71
N GLU A 251 -11.87 -13.41 -11.03
CA GLU A 251 -11.33 -14.62 -11.66
C GLU A 251 -12.39 -15.33 -12.51
N GLU A 252 -13.64 -15.37 -12.04
CA GLU A 252 -14.77 -16.03 -12.72
C GLU A 252 -15.22 -15.28 -13.98
N ILE A 253 -15.44 -13.96 -13.88
CA ILE A 253 -15.86 -13.13 -15.03
C ILE A 253 -14.69 -12.67 -15.90
N GLN A 254 -13.47 -13.06 -15.54
CA GLN A 254 -12.24 -12.71 -16.27
C GLN A 254 -12.04 -11.18 -16.36
N GLU A 255 -12.18 -10.51 -15.23
CA GLU A 255 -12.18 -9.06 -15.14
C GLU A 255 -10.80 -8.47 -15.52
N ILE A 256 -10.83 -7.35 -16.23
CA ILE A 256 -9.66 -6.76 -16.92
C ILE A 256 -8.58 -6.29 -15.94
N THR A 257 -8.93 -5.76 -14.77
CA THR A 257 -7.97 -5.25 -13.77
C THR A 257 -7.17 -6.36 -13.08
N LEU A 258 -7.48 -7.65 -13.31
CA LEU A 258 -6.57 -8.75 -12.99
C LEU A 258 -5.24 -8.61 -13.72
N VAL A 259 -5.26 -8.20 -14.99
CA VAL A 259 -4.07 -8.12 -15.84
C VAL A 259 -3.11 -7.07 -15.30
N TRP A 260 -1.85 -7.46 -15.14
CA TRP A 260 -0.79 -6.61 -14.62
C TRP A 260 -0.81 -5.22 -15.28
N ASN A 261 -0.84 -4.19 -14.44
CA ASN A 261 -0.72 -2.80 -14.87
C ASN A 261 -1.89 -2.35 -15.76
N ILE A 262 -3.12 -2.78 -15.49
CA ILE A 262 -4.34 -2.10 -15.94
C ILE A 262 -4.99 -1.42 -14.74
N SER A 263 -5.17 -0.10 -14.81
CA SER A 263 -5.79 0.70 -13.76
C SER A 263 -7.31 0.73 -13.90
N TYR A 264 -8.03 1.02 -12.81
CA TYR A 264 -9.46 1.28 -12.79
C TYR A 264 -9.91 2.25 -13.91
N HIS A 265 -9.26 3.41 -14.03
CA HIS A 265 -9.60 4.38 -15.08
C HIS A 265 -9.44 3.81 -16.49
N LYS A 266 -8.39 3.02 -16.71
CA LYS A 266 -8.18 2.36 -18.01
C LYS A 266 -9.25 1.31 -18.28
N ARG A 267 -9.69 0.59 -17.25
CA ARG A 267 -10.81 -0.35 -17.31
C ARG A 267 -12.12 0.35 -17.67
N CYS A 268 -12.44 1.50 -17.05
CA CYS A 268 -13.65 2.26 -17.42
C CYS A 268 -13.67 2.63 -18.90
N LEU A 269 -12.55 3.14 -19.44
CA LEU A 269 -12.42 3.48 -20.87
C LEU A 269 -12.58 2.26 -21.80
N LEU A 270 -12.32 1.04 -21.31
CA LEU A 270 -12.54 -0.19 -22.07
C LEU A 270 -14.01 -0.63 -22.01
N HIS A 271 -14.64 -0.50 -20.84
CA HIS A 271 -16.07 -0.77 -20.68
C HIS A 271 -16.92 0.16 -21.56
N ASP A 272 -16.55 1.44 -21.68
CA ASP A 272 -17.22 2.40 -22.58
C ASP A 272 -17.16 1.97 -24.06
N LYS A 273 -16.23 1.08 -24.41
CA LYS A 273 -16.09 0.48 -25.75
C LYS A 273 -16.69 -0.92 -25.87
N GLY A 274 -17.40 -1.38 -24.85
CA GLY A 274 -18.00 -2.71 -24.79
C GLY A 274 -17.04 -3.85 -24.48
N ILE A 275 -15.84 -3.55 -23.94
CA ILE A 275 -14.81 -4.55 -23.60
C ILE A 275 -14.81 -4.74 -22.09
N TYR A 276 -15.28 -5.90 -21.63
CA TYR A 276 -15.48 -6.20 -20.19
C TYR A 276 -14.59 -7.32 -19.63
N THR A 277 -13.95 -8.10 -20.48
CA THR A 277 -13.13 -9.25 -20.06
C THR A 277 -11.74 -9.20 -20.67
N TRP A 278 -10.75 -9.81 -20.00
CA TRP A 278 -9.41 -9.93 -20.58
C TRP A 278 -9.32 -10.92 -21.75
N GLN A 279 -10.34 -11.75 -21.95
CA GLN A 279 -10.43 -12.66 -23.10
C GLN A 279 -10.87 -11.96 -24.39
N ASP A 280 -11.47 -10.77 -24.30
CA ASP A 280 -11.96 -10.04 -25.48
C ASP A 280 -10.85 -9.82 -26.52
N SER A 281 -11.07 -10.26 -27.75
CA SER A 281 -10.13 -10.14 -28.87
C SER A 281 -9.71 -8.69 -29.16
N LEU A 282 -10.56 -7.71 -28.86
CA LEU A 282 -10.34 -6.29 -29.09
C LEU A 282 -9.55 -5.60 -27.96
N LEU A 283 -9.35 -6.28 -26.81
CA LEU A 283 -8.69 -5.69 -25.64
C LEU A 283 -7.33 -5.09 -25.99
N LEU A 284 -6.43 -5.88 -26.60
CA LEU A 284 -5.05 -5.45 -26.86
C LEU A 284 -4.96 -4.21 -27.75
N ASN A 285 -5.84 -4.10 -28.75
CA ASN A 285 -5.91 -2.96 -29.66
C ASN A 285 -6.48 -1.70 -28.98
N ASN A 286 -7.21 -1.86 -27.87
CA ASN A 286 -7.87 -0.77 -27.15
C ASN A 286 -7.15 -0.35 -25.87
N ILE A 287 -6.29 -1.20 -25.30
CA ILE A 287 -5.38 -0.82 -24.21
C ILE A 287 -4.40 0.27 -24.69
N TYR A 288 -3.98 0.23 -25.94
CA TYR A 288 -3.02 1.17 -26.52
C TYR A 288 -3.59 1.77 -27.82
N PRO A 289 -4.25 2.94 -27.77
CA PRO A 289 -4.67 3.61 -29.01
C PRO A 289 -3.47 3.86 -29.93
N TYR A 290 -3.74 3.89 -31.24
CA TYR A 290 -2.82 3.65 -32.38
C TYR A 290 -1.50 4.44 -32.50
N GLU A 291 -1.02 5.14 -31.47
CA GLU A 291 0.18 5.99 -31.54
C GLU A 291 1.20 5.75 -30.41
N VAL A 292 1.01 4.74 -29.58
CA VAL A 292 2.00 4.44 -28.52
C VAL A 292 3.15 3.65 -29.14
N LYS A 293 4.35 4.26 -29.18
CA LYS A 293 5.63 3.54 -29.39
C LYS A 293 5.58 2.21 -28.66
N GLU A 294 5.95 1.13 -29.31
CA GLU A 294 5.97 -0.20 -28.68
C GLU A 294 6.77 -0.12 -27.37
N THR A 295 6.05 -0.24 -26.24
CA THR A 295 6.65 -0.17 -24.92
C THR A 295 6.85 -1.58 -24.39
N GLU A 296 7.86 -1.79 -23.56
CA GLU A 296 8.08 -3.08 -22.87
C GLU A 296 6.81 -3.52 -22.12
N ARG A 297 6.09 -2.57 -21.52
CA ARG A 297 4.79 -2.82 -20.87
C ARG A 297 3.77 -3.45 -21.81
N ARG A 298 3.62 -2.94 -23.04
CA ARG A 298 2.70 -3.49 -24.03
C ARG A 298 3.06 -4.93 -24.36
N ARG A 299 4.35 -5.18 -24.64
CA ARG A 299 4.85 -6.53 -24.95
C ARG A 299 4.59 -7.51 -23.80
N ILE A 300 4.80 -7.09 -22.56
CA ILE A 300 4.55 -7.92 -21.36
C ILE A 300 3.05 -8.27 -21.25
N GLN A 301 2.18 -7.27 -21.30
CA GLN A 301 0.72 -7.49 -21.21
C GLN A 301 0.20 -8.37 -22.33
N GLU A 302 0.67 -8.16 -23.55
CA GLU A 302 0.30 -8.98 -24.70
C GLU A 302 0.70 -10.45 -24.49
N LYS A 303 1.95 -10.72 -24.07
CA LYS A 303 2.39 -12.09 -23.78
C LYS A 303 1.59 -12.73 -22.65
N MET A 304 1.30 -11.97 -21.60
CA MET A 304 0.51 -12.44 -20.46
C MET A 304 -0.93 -12.79 -20.86
N ILE A 305 -1.60 -11.94 -21.65
CA ILE A 305 -2.96 -12.19 -22.12
C ILE A 305 -2.99 -13.41 -23.05
N HIS A 306 -2.08 -13.48 -24.03
CA HIS A 306 -2.00 -14.64 -24.94
C HIS A 306 -1.71 -15.94 -24.18
N MET A 307 -0.84 -15.89 -23.17
CA MET A 307 -0.53 -17.04 -22.32
C MET A 307 -1.75 -17.58 -21.57
N ASN A 308 -2.66 -16.69 -21.15
CA ASN A 308 -3.85 -17.04 -20.39
C ASN A 308 -5.07 -17.40 -21.25
N ARG A 309 -5.04 -17.12 -22.57
CA ARG A 309 -6.09 -17.51 -23.53
C ARG A 309 -5.98 -18.95 -24.03
N GLN A 310 -4.89 -19.63 -23.71
CA GLN A 310 -4.56 -20.95 -24.21
C GLN A 310 -4.38 -21.94 -23.05
N SER A 311 -4.48 -23.24 -23.34
CA SER A 311 -4.45 -24.31 -22.33
C SER A 311 -3.27 -25.28 -22.42
N GLU A 312 -2.41 -25.15 -23.42
CA GLU A 312 -1.36 -26.13 -23.74
C GLU A 312 -0.01 -25.81 -23.11
N LEU A 313 0.42 -24.55 -23.21
CA LEU A 313 1.66 -24.05 -22.62
C LEU A 313 1.41 -23.73 -21.15
N LYS A 314 2.31 -24.20 -20.28
CA LYS A 314 2.36 -23.84 -18.86
C LYS A 314 3.18 -22.58 -18.59
N ILE A 315 4.24 -22.38 -19.39
CA ILE A 315 5.18 -21.25 -19.30
C ILE A 315 5.66 -20.81 -20.69
N SER A 316 5.93 -19.52 -20.86
CA SER A 316 6.50 -18.92 -22.06
C SER A 316 7.48 -17.80 -21.67
N PRO A 317 8.57 -17.57 -22.42
CA PRO A 317 9.04 -18.35 -23.56
C PRO A 317 9.58 -19.73 -23.12
N ARG A 318 9.62 -20.71 -24.03
CA ARG A 318 10.24 -22.02 -23.75
C ARG A 318 11.76 -21.95 -23.60
N ARG A 319 12.38 -20.94 -24.20
CA ARG A 319 13.83 -20.67 -24.11
C ARG A 319 14.10 -19.20 -23.90
N ILE A 320 15.02 -18.91 -22.99
CA ILE A 320 15.50 -17.55 -22.70
C ILE A 320 16.40 -17.09 -23.84
N LYS A 321 16.27 -15.83 -24.26
CA LYS A 321 17.07 -15.24 -25.34
C LYS A 321 18.14 -14.28 -24.83
N SER A 322 17.90 -13.58 -23.73
CA SER A 322 18.86 -12.65 -23.15
C SER A 322 20.17 -13.34 -22.78
N ARG A 323 21.27 -12.98 -23.48
CA ARG A 323 22.61 -13.55 -23.24
C ARG A 323 23.12 -13.24 -21.85
N GLU A 324 22.87 -12.03 -21.37
CA GLU A 324 23.21 -11.61 -20.02
C GLU A 324 22.49 -12.48 -18.98
N PHE A 325 21.18 -12.67 -19.16
CA PHE A 325 20.40 -13.50 -18.24
C PHE A 325 20.85 -14.96 -18.25
N ILE A 326 21.10 -15.53 -19.44
CA ILE A 326 21.66 -16.88 -19.59
C ILE A 326 22.99 -17.00 -18.85
N ASN A 327 23.86 -15.99 -18.94
CA ASN A 327 25.15 -16.01 -18.26
C ASN A 327 24.98 -16.00 -16.74
N HIS A 328 24.05 -15.22 -16.20
CA HIS A 328 23.72 -15.28 -14.77
C HIS A 328 23.22 -16.68 -14.38
N ILE A 329 22.30 -17.27 -15.14
CA ILE A 329 21.78 -18.61 -14.83
C ILE A 329 22.87 -19.69 -14.88
N LYS A 330 23.79 -19.64 -15.86
CA LYS A 330 24.86 -20.63 -16.01
C LYS A 330 25.96 -20.49 -14.98
N ASP A 331 26.36 -19.25 -14.71
CA ASP A 331 27.43 -18.95 -13.77
C ASP A 331 26.85 -18.49 -12.43
N LYS A 332 26.82 -19.42 -11.48
CA LYS A 332 26.42 -19.18 -10.09
C LYS A 332 27.61 -19.25 -9.13
N THR A 333 28.84 -19.06 -9.61
CA THR A 333 30.00 -19.02 -8.70
C THR A 333 29.85 -17.84 -7.74
N ASP A 334 30.29 -18.04 -6.50
CA ASP A 334 30.30 -17.02 -5.44
C ASP A 334 28.95 -16.29 -5.30
N SER A 335 27.86 -17.06 -5.30
CA SER A 335 26.50 -16.56 -5.36
C SER A 335 25.65 -16.95 -4.16
N ILE A 336 24.77 -16.04 -3.75
CA ILE A 336 23.75 -16.28 -2.72
C ILE A 336 22.36 -15.93 -3.24
N VAL A 337 21.34 -16.54 -2.64
CA VAL A 337 19.99 -15.95 -2.58
C VAL A 337 19.87 -15.19 -1.27
N LEU A 338 19.21 -14.03 -1.29
CA LEU A 338 19.05 -13.15 -0.13
C LEU A 338 17.60 -12.70 0.01
N ASP A 339 17.12 -12.67 1.25
CA ASP A 339 15.84 -12.09 1.64
C ASP A 339 15.94 -11.45 3.04
N PHE A 340 15.16 -10.39 3.29
CA PHE A 340 15.16 -9.67 4.56
C PHE A 340 13.75 -9.62 5.17
N GLU A 341 13.65 -9.92 6.46
CA GLU A 341 12.48 -9.52 7.24
C GLU A 341 12.73 -8.19 7.91
N SER A 342 11.76 -7.28 7.78
CA SER A 342 11.91 -5.90 8.21
C SER A 342 10.75 -5.43 9.09
N VAL A 343 10.97 -4.32 9.79
CA VAL A 343 9.90 -3.58 10.46
C VAL A 343 9.80 -2.17 9.93
N ILE A 344 8.58 -1.66 9.86
CA ILE A 344 8.31 -0.25 9.55
C ILE A 344 7.99 0.49 10.84
N ASN A 345 8.42 1.75 10.92
CA ASN A 345 8.01 2.60 12.02
C ASN A 345 6.56 3.05 11.78
N LEU A 346 5.65 2.52 12.60
CA LEU A 346 4.25 2.95 12.57
C LEU A 346 4.12 4.36 13.14
N GLU A 347 4.91 4.71 14.15
CA GLU A 347 4.88 6.02 14.79
C GLU A 347 5.30 7.17 13.86
N GLU A 348 4.86 8.39 14.19
CA GLU A 348 5.38 9.59 13.55
C GLU A 348 6.85 9.83 13.95
N ARG A 349 7.70 10.26 13.01
CA ARG A 349 9.10 10.60 13.30
C ARG A 349 9.27 11.91 14.07
N SER A 350 8.40 12.87 13.78
CA SER A 350 8.41 14.21 14.38
C SER A 350 6.97 14.67 14.63
N SER A 351 6.79 15.54 15.61
CA SER A 351 5.49 16.09 16.00
C SER A 351 5.33 17.55 15.54
N TYR A 352 4.08 18.01 15.45
CA TYR A 352 3.79 19.45 15.37
C TYR A 352 4.03 20.17 16.68
N PHE A 353 3.93 19.46 17.81
CA PHE A 353 3.71 20.07 19.12
C PHE A 353 4.92 20.01 20.05
N ASN A 354 5.95 19.26 19.67
CA ASN A 354 7.21 19.19 20.40
C ASN A 354 8.39 19.06 19.42
N ASP A 355 9.60 19.32 19.91
CA ASP A 355 10.85 19.14 19.13
C ASP A 355 11.42 17.73 19.26
N GLU A 356 10.65 16.78 19.81
CA GLU A 356 11.10 15.40 19.93
C GLU A 356 11.16 14.78 18.54
N ILE A 357 12.37 14.37 18.16
CA ILE A 357 12.59 13.48 17.04
C ILE A 357 12.66 12.09 17.64
N ARG A 358 11.71 11.23 17.29
CA ARG A 358 11.71 9.85 17.79
C ARG A 358 12.84 9.08 17.11
N ASP A 359 13.55 8.29 17.91
CA ASP A 359 14.66 7.46 17.44
C ASP A 359 14.21 6.54 16.30
N GLU A 360 15.11 6.31 15.34
CA GLU A 360 14.86 5.28 14.33
C GLU A 360 14.88 3.90 15.02
N ILE A 361 13.80 3.14 14.86
CA ILE A 361 13.81 1.71 15.14
C ILE A 361 14.69 1.01 14.08
N PRO A 362 15.32 -0.14 14.40
CA PRO A 362 16.01 -0.91 13.38
C PRO A 362 15.05 -1.29 12.27
N LYS A 363 15.54 -1.31 11.03
CA LYS A 363 14.70 -1.65 9.87
C LYS A 363 14.77 -3.13 9.56
N ILE A 364 15.89 -3.77 9.79
CA ILE A 364 16.19 -5.17 9.46
C ILE A 364 16.18 -6.01 10.73
N CYS A 365 15.36 -7.06 10.72
CA CYS A 365 15.19 -7.97 11.85
C CYS A 365 15.79 -9.34 11.60
N ILE A 366 15.66 -9.85 10.36
CA ILE A 366 16.21 -11.14 9.95
C ILE A 366 16.88 -10.96 8.59
N ILE A 367 18.11 -11.43 8.46
CA ILE A 367 18.79 -11.59 7.17
C ILE A 367 18.83 -13.08 6.87
N GLY A 368 18.09 -13.51 5.85
CA GLY A 368 18.09 -14.88 5.34
C GLY A 368 18.94 -14.99 4.09
N CYS A 369 19.80 -16.00 4.02
CA CYS A 369 20.50 -16.28 2.78
C CYS A 369 20.75 -17.76 2.55
N ILE A 370 20.78 -18.16 1.28
CA ILE A 370 21.22 -19.48 0.83
C ILE A 370 22.47 -19.32 0.00
N ASP A 371 23.58 -19.92 0.45
CA ASP A 371 24.77 -20.10 -0.37
C ASP A 371 24.49 -21.15 -1.46
N LEU A 372 24.54 -20.76 -2.73
CA LEU A 372 24.20 -21.64 -3.85
C LEU A 372 25.21 -22.76 -4.08
N LYS A 373 26.44 -22.64 -3.55
CA LYS A 373 27.47 -23.69 -3.67
C LYS A 373 27.12 -24.91 -2.81
N ASN A 374 26.70 -24.67 -1.57
CA ASN A 374 26.42 -25.73 -0.60
C ASN A 374 24.92 -25.98 -0.41
N ASN A 375 24.06 -25.09 -0.94
CA ASN A 375 22.61 -25.09 -0.76
C ASN A 375 22.20 -25.07 0.73
N VAL A 376 22.94 -24.32 1.54
CA VAL A 376 22.72 -24.20 2.99
C VAL A 376 22.11 -22.86 3.31
N PHE A 377 20.95 -22.88 3.98
CA PHE A 377 20.34 -21.68 4.53
C PHE A 377 21.01 -21.23 5.82
N LYS A 378 21.18 -19.92 5.97
CA LYS A 378 21.58 -19.26 7.21
C LYS A 378 20.73 -18.03 7.45
N ASP A 379 20.27 -17.90 8.69
CA ASP A 379 19.59 -16.71 9.19
C ASP A 379 20.46 -15.95 10.19
N PHE A 380 20.34 -14.62 10.16
CA PHE A 380 20.90 -13.70 11.15
C PHE A 380 19.74 -12.89 11.73
N THR A 381 19.26 -13.32 12.90
CA THR A 381 18.08 -12.75 13.57
C THR A 381 18.52 -11.87 14.74
N ILE A 382 18.01 -10.65 14.83
CA ILE A 382 18.25 -9.74 15.96
C ILE A 382 17.87 -10.41 17.28
N ARG A 383 18.48 -10.02 18.41
CA ARG A 383 18.02 -10.51 19.72
C ARG A 383 16.90 -9.67 20.30
N TYR A 384 16.96 -8.36 20.06
CA TYR A 384 16.03 -7.32 20.48
C TYR A 384 15.94 -6.27 19.37
N LEU A 385 14.81 -5.57 19.26
CA LEU A 385 14.57 -4.53 18.27
C LEU A 385 15.32 -3.23 18.60
N THR A 386 16.65 -3.25 18.48
CA THR A 386 17.54 -2.09 18.67
C THR A 386 18.53 -1.95 17.51
N LEU A 387 18.99 -0.72 17.24
CA LEU A 387 19.99 -0.44 16.19
C LEU A 387 21.34 -1.13 16.42
N ASP A 388 21.72 -1.36 17.69
CA ASP A 388 22.94 -2.09 18.06
C ASP A 388 22.83 -3.59 17.71
N GLU A 389 21.65 -4.21 17.92
CA GLU A 389 21.41 -5.59 17.52
C GLU A 389 21.31 -5.74 16.00
N GLU A 390 20.74 -4.75 15.29
CA GLU A 390 20.77 -4.69 13.83
C GLU A 390 22.21 -4.63 13.29
N GLU A 391 23.06 -3.74 13.82
CA GLU A 391 24.47 -3.65 13.43
C GLU A 391 25.21 -4.99 13.67
N LYS A 392 24.93 -5.65 14.80
CA LYS A 392 25.51 -6.96 15.14
C LYS A 392 25.18 -8.01 14.08
N ILE A 393 23.92 -8.15 13.69
CA ILE A 393 23.52 -9.16 12.70
C ILE A 393 24.08 -8.84 11.32
N VAL A 394 24.12 -7.56 10.93
CA VAL A 394 24.76 -7.12 9.68
C VAL A 394 26.23 -7.52 9.67
N ARG A 395 26.97 -7.19 10.73
CA ARG A 395 28.39 -7.55 10.87
C ARG A 395 28.61 -9.06 10.79
N TYR A 396 27.78 -9.86 11.48
CA TYR A 396 27.90 -11.32 11.45
C TYR A 396 27.58 -11.90 10.06
N TRP A 397 26.60 -11.35 9.36
CA TRP A 397 26.28 -11.73 8.00
C TRP A 397 27.44 -11.43 7.04
N LEU A 398 28.02 -10.21 7.09
CA LEU A 398 29.16 -9.82 6.26
C LEU A 398 30.40 -10.71 6.51
N GLN A 399 30.68 -11.05 7.78
CA GLN A 399 31.76 -11.97 8.15
C GLN A 399 31.51 -13.39 7.62
N TYR A 400 30.27 -13.87 7.70
CA TYR A 400 29.87 -15.16 7.14
C TYR A 400 30.08 -15.20 5.63
N LEU A 401 29.63 -14.16 4.91
CA LEU A 401 29.78 -14.05 3.46
C LEU A 401 31.24 -14.12 3.01
N LYS A 402 32.14 -13.37 3.67
CA LYS A 402 33.57 -13.40 3.35
C LYS A 402 34.20 -14.77 3.55
N ARG A 403 33.78 -15.48 4.60
CA ARG A 403 34.32 -16.80 4.93
C ARG A 403 33.83 -17.89 4.00
N VAL A 404 32.56 -17.84 3.60
CA VAL A 404 31.89 -18.94 2.88
C VAL A 404 31.86 -18.73 1.38
N VAL A 405 31.73 -17.47 0.95
CA VAL A 405 31.53 -17.09 -0.46
C VAL A 405 32.78 -16.38 -0.99
N GLY A 406 33.17 -15.27 -0.37
CA GLY A 406 34.32 -14.47 -0.79
C GLY A 406 34.03 -12.97 -0.78
N ASN A 407 34.73 -12.21 -1.63
CA ASN A 407 34.63 -10.75 -1.64
C ASN A 407 33.86 -10.17 -2.84
N ASN A 408 33.64 -10.95 -3.90
CA ASN A 408 32.80 -10.56 -5.04
C ASN A 408 31.60 -11.51 -5.05
N ILE A 409 30.44 -11.01 -4.67
CA ILE A 409 29.26 -11.84 -4.39
C ILE A 409 28.14 -11.46 -5.33
N LYS A 410 27.58 -12.46 -6.00
CA LYS A 410 26.38 -12.31 -6.83
C LYS A 410 25.14 -12.62 -5.98
N ILE A 411 24.21 -11.67 -5.91
CA ILE A 411 22.99 -11.78 -5.11
C ILE A 411 21.81 -11.99 -6.04
N TYR A 412 21.15 -13.14 -5.91
CA TYR A 412 19.86 -13.40 -6.54
C TYR A 412 18.74 -13.00 -5.59
N HIS A 413 17.79 -12.23 -6.10
CA HIS A 413 16.68 -11.72 -5.32
C HIS A 413 15.47 -11.40 -6.23
N TRP A 414 14.36 -11.00 -5.63
CA TRP A 414 13.12 -10.69 -6.35
C TRP A 414 12.63 -9.28 -6.06
N SER A 415 12.69 -8.40 -7.06
CA SER A 415 12.37 -6.96 -6.92
C SER A 415 13.44 -6.15 -6.20
N SER A 416 13.19 -4.87 -5.96
CA SER A 416 14.23 -3.92 -5.54
C SER A 416 14.54 -3.89 -4.04
N ALA A 417 13.78 -4.61 -3.21
CA ALA A 417 13.82 -4.46 -1.75
C ALA A 417 15.21 -4.75 -1.17
N GLU A 418 15.86 -5.84 -1.58
CA GLU A 418 17.16 -6.26 -1.05
C GLU A 418 18.24 -5.21 -1.34
N ARG A 419 18.21 -4.60 -2.52
CA ARG A 419 19.12 -3.51 -2.87
C ARG A 419 18.89 -2.29 -1.98
N VAL A 420 17.63 -1.93 -1.73
CA VAL A 420 17.29 -0.81 -0.82
C VAL A 420 17.82 -1.07 0.59
N TYR A 421 17.69 -2.30 1.11
CA TYR A 421 18.22 -2.65 2.42
C TYR A 421 19.75 -2.64 2.46
N ILE A 422 20.44 -3.15 1.44
CA ILE A 422 21.90 -3.09 1.40
C ILE A 422 22.41 -1.64 1.28
N ASP A 423 21.75 -0.81 0.47
CA ASP A 423 22.11 0.60 0.35
C ASP A 423 21.84 1.34 1.69
N TYR A 424 20.76 1.00 2.40
CA TYR A 424 20.51 1.45 3.77
C TYR A 424 21.62 1.00 4.73
N MET A 425 22.01 -0.28 4.72
CA MET A 425 23.08 -0.80 5.58
C MET A 425 24.40 -0.05 5.36
N LYS A 426 24.78 0.18 4.09
CA LYS A 426 25.98 0.95 3.73
C LYS A 426 25.93 2.39 4.23
N ALA A 427 24.76 3.04 4.17
CA ALA A 427 24.58 4.39 4.67
C ALA A 427 24.58 4.46 6.21
N GLN A 428 23.94 3.48 6.86
CA GLN A 428 23.75 3.43 8.31
C GLN A 428 25.00 2.96 9.05
N TYR A 429 25.73 2.00 8.48
CA TYR A 429 26.90 1.36 9.07
C TYR A 429 28.11 1.40 8.11
N PRO A 430 28.60 2.61 7.74
CA PRO A 430 29.65 2.76 6.74
C PRO A 430 31.02 2.25 7.19
N HIS A 431 31.22 2.04 8.49
CA HIS A 431 32.45 1.50 9.08
C HIS A 431 32.59 -0.02 8.93
N LEU A 432 31.53 -0.72 8.52
CA LEU A 432 31.58 -2.15 8.26
C LEU A 432 32.19 -2.43 6.88
N ASP A 433 32.89 -3.54 6.76
CA ASP A 433 33.60 -3.91 5.55
C ASP A 433 32.69 -4.77 4.65
N TYR A 434 32.13 -4.14 3.60
CA TYR A 434 31.17 -4.75 2.67
C TYR A 434 31.87 -5.42 1.48
N PRO A 435 31.48 -6.66 1.10
CA PRO A 435 31.83 -7.24 -0.19
C PRO A 435 31.35 -6.39 -1.37
N ASN A 436 31.95 -6.63 -2.54
CA ASN A 436 31.42 -6.13 -3.79
C ASN A 436 30.20 -6.98 -4.21
N PHE A 437 29.05 -6.34 -4.36
CA PHE A 437 27.79 -7.01 -4.68
C PHE A 437 27.39 -6.80 -6.15
N THR A 438 27.10 -7.89 -6.85
CA THR A 438 26.44 -7.88 -8.15
C THR A 438 25.00 -8.35 -7.97
N TYR A 439 24.03 -7.49 -8.25
CA TYR A 439 22.61 -7.79 -8.07
C TYR A 439 22.01 -8.46 -9.32
N VAL A 440 21.30 -9.56 -9.12
CA VAL A 440 20.54 -10.26 -10.16
C VAL A 440 19.07 -10.26 -9.75
N ASP A 441 18.36 -9.19 -10.15
CA ASP A 441 16.93 -9.04 -9.93
C ASP A 441 16.15 -9.92 -10.93
N LEU A 442 15.67 -11.06 -10.45
CA LEU A 442 14.92 -12.00 -11.28
C LEU A 442 13.59 -11.41 -11.77
N LEU A 443 12.95 -10.51 -11.02
CA LEU A 443 11.73 -9.86 -11.46
C LEU A 443 11.96 -9.00 -12.71
N SER A 444 13.07 -8.25 -12.73
CA SER A 444 13.47 -7.46 -13.89
C SER A 444 13.69 -8.33 -15.14
N TYR A 445 14.37 -9.48 -14.97
CA TYR A 445 14.57 -10.44 -16.06
C TYR A 445 13.27 -11.11 -16.52
N PHE A 446 12.37 -11.46 -15.59
CA PHE A 446 11.04 -11.99 -15.94
C PHE A 446 10.25 -11.00 -16.79
N LYS A 447 10.35 -9.70 -16.53
CA LYS A 447 9.68 -8.66 -17.32
C LYS A 447 10.34 -8.41 -18.68
N SER A 448 11.67 -8.34 -18.73
CA SER A 448 12.39 -8.04 -19.98
C SER A 448 12.41 -9.21 -20.97
N GLU A 449 12.41 -10.47 -20.49
CA GLU A 449 12.29 -11.70 -21.29
C GLU A 449 10.82 -12.10 -21.60
N PRO A 450 9.84 -11.24 -21.27
CA PRO A 450 8.48 -11.59 -20.78
C PRO A 450 8.24 -13.08 -20.48
N ILE A 451 8.78 -13.53 -19.35
CA ILE A 451 8.42 -14.82 -18.76
C ILE A 451 7.00 -14.70 -18.19
N THR A 452 6.11 -15.56 -18.67
CA THR A 452 4.67 -15.58 -18.36
C THR A 452 4.25 -17.01 -18.08
N ILE A 453 3.38 -17.18 -17.08
CA ILE A 453 2.89 -18.48 -16.62
C ILE A 453 1.38 -18.51 -16.80
N GLN A 454 0.87 -19.65 -17.25
CA GLN A 454 -0.56 -19.84 -17.41
C GLN A 454 -1.28 -19.74 -16.06
N GLY A 455 -2.36 -18.98 -15.98
CA GLY A 455 -3.11 -18.67 -14.77
C GLY A 455 -2.52 -17.52 -13.93
N CYS A 456 -1.43 -16.88 -14.38
CA CYS A 456 -0.76 -15.80 -13.66
C CYS A 456 -0.99 -14.46 -14.36
N PHE A 457 -1.46 -13.46 -13.62
CA PHE A 457 -1.77 -12.11 -14.15
C PHE A 457 -0.93 -11.00 -13.51
N GLY A 458 -0.06 -11.34 -12.57
CA GLY A 458 0.90 -10.44 -11.95
C GLY A 458 2.30 -11.05 -11.86
N TYR A 459 3.19 -10.32 -11.20
CA TYR A 459 4.59 -10.69 -10.98
C TYR A 459 4.97 -10.67 -9.49
N GLY A 460 3.99 -10.73 -8.60
CA GLY A 460 4.27 -10.93 -7.18
C GLY A 460 4.90 -12.32 -6.98
N LEU A 461 5.92 -12.44 -6.13
CA LEU A 461 6.64 -13.70 -5.93
C LEU A 461 5.69 -14.84 -5.54
N LYS A 462 4.80 -14.60 -4.57
CA LYS A 462 3.77 -15.56 -4.14
C LYS A 462 2.85 -16.02 -5.29
N GLU A 463 2.46 -15.10 -6.17
CA GLU A 463 1.59 -15.41 -7.32
C GLU A 463 2.31 -16.29 -8.35
N ILE A 464 3.54 -15.90 -8.71
CA ILE A 464 4.40 -16.64 -9.65
C ILE A 464 4.67 -18.05 -9.11
N VAL A 465 5.11 -18.16 -7.86
CA VAL A 465 5.42 -19.44 -7.21
C VAL A 465 4.18 -20.32 -7.10
N LYS A 466 3.01 -19.77 -6.74
CA LYS A 466 1.75 -20.52 -6.71
C LYS A 466 1.46 -21.17 -8.06
N MET A 467 1.55 -20.41 -9.15
CA MET A 467 1.28 -20.95 -10.49
C MET A 467 2.37 -21.91 -10.96
N LEU A 468 3.65 -21.61 -10.73
CA LEU A 468 4.74 -22.53 -11.05
C LEU A 468 4.62 -23.87 -10.31
N TYR A 469 4.23 -23.84 -9.03
CA TYR A 469 4.00 -25.04 -8.23
C TYR A 469 2.79 -25.84 -8.76
N ASN A 470 1.67 -25.18 -9.04
CA ASN A 470 0.46 -25.81 -9.59
C ASN A 470 0.74 -26.49 -10.94
N HIS A 471 1.68 -25.95 -11.72
CA HIS A 471 2.12 -26.52 -12.99
C HIS A 471 3.23 -27.56 -12.88
N GLU A 472 3.68 -27.87 -11.65
CA GLU A 472 4.77 -28.80 -11.31
C GLU A 472 6.13 -28.38 -11.90
N LEU A 473 6.33 -27.08 -12.10
CA LEU A 473 7.59 -26.52 -12.63
C LEU A 473 8.63 -26.28 -11.53
N ILE A 474 8.17 -26.14 -10.29
CA ILE A 474 8.98 -26.03 -9.07
C ILE A 474 8.48 -26.98 -7.99
N LYS A 475 9.26 -27.20 -6.94
CA LYS A 475 8.99 -28.23 -5.92
C LYS A 475 8.37 -27.68 -4.66
N ASN A 476 8.64 -26.42 -4.34
CA ASN A 476 8.28 -25.81 -3.07
C ASN A 476 7.32 -24.63 -3.24
N LYS A 477 6.46 -24.46 -2.24
CA LYS A 477 5.62 -23.28 -1.99
C LYS A 477 5.47 -23.12 -0.48
N TRP A 478 5.05 -21.95 -0.01
CA TRP A 478 4.70 -21.77 1.40
C TRP A 478 3.59 -22.75 1.80
N VAL A 479 3.71 -23.32 2.99
CA VAL A 479 2.70 -24.20 3.60
C VAL A 479 1.61 -23.38 4.28
N ASP A 480 1.99 -22.22 4.81
CA ASP A 480 1.13 -21.32 5.56
C ASP A 480 0.92 -20.00 4.78
N ASP A 481 -0.20 -19.33 5.03
CA ASP A 481 -0.54 -18.02 4.43
C ASP A 481 0.11 -16.84 5.17
N THR A 482 1.25 -17.06 5.85
CA THR A 482 1.97 -16.02 6.59
C THR A 482 2.26 -14.82 5.68
N ASP A 483 1.82 -13.65 6.09
CA ASP A 483 2.04 -12.39 5.39
C ASP A 483 3.17 -11.58 6.03
N GLY A 484 3.91 -10.81 5.24
CA GLY A 484 5.05 -10.02 5.71
C GLY A 484 4.64 -8.98 6.77
N LEU A 485 3.44 -8.41 6.66
CA LEU A 485 2.92 -7.45 7.65
C LEU A 485 2.58 -8.13 8.98
N GLU A 486 2.07 -9.36 8.95
CA GLU A 486 1.80 -10.15 10.15
C GLU A 486 3.11 -10.58 10.84
N ALA A 487 4.10 -11.02 10.05
CA ALA A 487 5.43 -11.34 10.55
C ALA A 487 6.09 -10.14 11.26
N MET A 488 5.95 -8.94 10.67
CA MET A 488 6.43 -7.70 11.26
C MET A 488 5.80 -7.41 12.63
N ILE A 489 4.48 -7.47 12.75
CA ILE A 489 3.77 -7.21 14.02
C ILE A 489 4.13 -8.24 15.08
N GLU A 490 4.32 -9.50 14.68
CA GLU A 490 4.77 -10.56 15.58
C GLU A 490 6.19 -10.29 16.09
N ILE A 491 7.11 -9.83 15.23
CA ILE A 491 8.47 -9.44 15.65
C ILE A 491 8.45 -8.30 16.67
N ILE A 492 7.64 -7.26 16.45
CA ILE A 492 7.52 -6.11 17.37
C ILE A 492 7.09 -6.59 18.76
N HIS A 493 5.97 -7.31 18.84
CA HIS A 493 5.46 -7.80 20.12
C HIS A 493 6.40 -8.78 20.81
N LYS A 494 7.01 -9.71 20.07
CA LYS A 494 7.94 -10.68 20.67
C LYS A 494 9.25 -10.04 21.10
N SER A 495 9.65 -8.93 20.49
CA SER A 495 10.78 -8.13 20.98
C SER A 495 10.49 -7.52 22.35
N GLU A 496 9.29 -6.99 22.58
CA GLU A 496 8.88 -6.49 23.91
C GLU A 496 8.85 -7.62 24.95
N ASP A 497 8.27 -8.77 24.61
CA ASP A 497 8.28 -9.96 25.46
C ASP A 497 9.72 -10.43 25.77
N ALA A 498 10.60 -10.41 24.78
CA ALA A 498 12.01 -10.80 24.90
C ALA A 498 12.77 -9.90 25.86
N LEU A 499 12.54 -8.58 25.80
CA LEU A 499 13.11 -7.61 26.73
C LEU A 499 12.63 -7.87 28.16
N ASN A 500 11.32 -8.05 28.35
CA ASN A 500 10.71 -8.34 29.65
C ASN A 500 11.26 -9.64 30.27
N LYS A 501 11.41 -10.69 29.46
CA LYS A 501 11.88 -12.01 29.90
C LYS A 501 13.41 -12.16 29.88
N LYS A 502 14.14 -11.16 29.36
CA LYS A 502 15.61 -11.19 29.16
C LYS A 502 16.08 -12.41 28.38
N ILE A 503 15.34 -12.80 27.33
CA ILE A 503 15.70 -13.90 26.42
C ILE A 503 15.70 -13.42 24.97
N PRO A 504 16.49 -14.03 24.06
CA PRO A 504 16.46 -13.66 22.64
C PRO A 504 15.13 -13.98 21.96
N ILE A 505 14.68 -13.15 21.00
CA ILE A 505 13.43 -13.39 20.25
C ILE A 505 13.38 -14.74 19.53
N LYS A 506 14.52 -15.30 19.12
CA LYS A 506 14.60 -16.62 18.46
C LYS A 506 14.14 -17.79 19.35
N ARG A 507 13.97 -17.58 20.66
CA ARG A 507 13.40 -18.60 21.57
C ARG A 507 11.89 -18.76 21.41
N PHE A 508 11.18 -17.78 20.85
CA PHE A 508 9.74 -17.86 20.62
C PHE A 508 9.42 -18.72 19.39
N THR A 509 8.36 -19.51 19.49
CA THR A 509 7.91 -20.41 18.41
C THR A 509 7.45 -19.65 17.16
N GLU A 510 6.86 -18.49 17.36
CA GLU A 510 6.31 -17.60 16.36
C GLU A 510 7.44 -17.02 15.50
N ILE A 511 8.55 -16.60 16.14
CA ILE A 511 9.76 -16.14 15.44
C ILE A 511 10.40 -17.27 14.63
N LYS A 512 10.35 -18.52 15.09
CA LYS A 512 10.83 -19.66 14.28
C LYS A 512 10.00 -19.88 13.02
N LYS A 513 8.69 -19.62 13.07
CA LYS A 513 7.82 -19.66 11.87
C LYS A 513 8.19 -18.56 10.88
N ILE A 514 8.53 -17.37 11.36
CA ILE A 514 8.99 -16.27 10.50
C ILE A 514 10.35 -16.59 9.88
N ILE A 515 11.29 -17.15 10.64
CA ILE A 515 12.57 -17.62 10.07
C ILE A 515 12.35 -18.69 8.99
N TYR A 516 11.37 -19.59 9.19
CA TYR A 516 10.99 -20.56 8.18
C TYR A 516 10.34 -19.90 6.95
N TYR A 517 9.50 -18.89 7.14
CA TYR A 517 8.92 -18.09 6.06
C TYR A 517 10.02 -17.39 5.22
N ASN A 518 10.97 -16.71 5.87
CA ASN A 518 12.14 -16.10 5.23
C ASN A 518 13.05 -17.14 4.53
N TYR A 519 13.20 -18.33 5.10
CA TYR A 519 13.84 -19.47 4.41
C TYR A 519 13.09 -19.83 3.13
N MET A 520 11.76 -19.91 3.17
CA MET A 520 10.95 -20.23 2.01
C MET A 520 11.06 -19.16 0.93
N ASP A 521 11.10 -17.88 1.29
CA ASP A 521 11.32 -16.75 0.37
C ASP A 521 12.66 -16.91 -0.37
N CYS A 522 13.72 -17.35 0.32
CA CYS A 522 14.98 -17.73 -0.34
C CYS A 522 14.84 -19.03 -1.17
N LYS A 523 14.20 -20.07 -0.64
CA LYS A 523 14.17 -21.40 -1.24
C LYS A 523 13.41 -21.43 -2.56
N VAL A 524 12.31 -20.68 -2.68
CA VAL A 524 11.54 -20.60 -3.92
C VAL A 524 12.33 -19.91 -5.04
N ILE A 525 13.22 -18.98 -4.71
CA ILE A 525 14.14 -18.37 -5.69
C ILE A 525 15.15 -19.39 -6.18
N VAL A 526 15.67 -20.27 -5.31
CA VAL A 526 16.51 -21.41 -5.73
C VAL A 526 15.75 -22.31 -6.70
N ASP A 527 14.50 -22.65 -6.39
CA ASP A 527 13.67 -23.48 -7.29
C ASP A 527 13.39 -22.79 -8.64
N ILE A 528 13.16 -21.48 -8.65
CA ILE A 528 13.02 -20.69 -9.88
C ILE A 528 14.33 -20.74 -10.68
N LEU A 529 15.49 -20.62 -10.04
CA LEU A 529 16.78 -20.74 -10.72
C LEU A 529 17.00 -22.15 -11.30
N GLU A 530 16.61 -23.22 -10.60
CA GLU A 530 16.62 -24.60 -11.11
C GLU A 530 15.68 -24.77 -12.32
N MET A 531 14.52 -24.10 -12.31
CA MET A 531 13.59 -24.11 -13.44
C MET A 531 14.19 -23.36 -14.65
N LEU A 532 14.76 -22.17 -14.42
CA LEU A 532 15.37 -21.35 -15.47
C LEU A 532 16.55 -22.06 -16.16
N GLU A 533 17.31 -22.90 -15.46
CA GLU A 533 18.36 -23.75 -16.05
C GLU A 533 17.81 -24.73 -17.11
N LYS A 534 16.53 -25.10 -17.04
CA LYS A 534 15.89 -25.96 -18.05
C LYS A 534 15.42 -25.16 -19.27
N MET A 535 15.46 -23.83 -19.20
CA MET A 535 15.02 -22.90 -20.24
C MET A 535 16.19 -22.26 -21.01
N ILE A 536 17.44 -22.59 -20.69
CA ILE A 536 18.64 -22.06 -21.37
C ILE A 536 19.14 -22.95 -22.50
#